data_AF-A0A7V5Q0V7-F1
#
_entry.id   AF-A0A7V5Q0V7-F1
#
_cell.length_a   1.000
_cell.length_b   1.000
_cell.length_c   1.000
_cell.angle_alpha   90.00
_cell.angle_beta   90.00
_cell.angle_gamma   90.00
#
_symmetry.space_group_name_H-M   'P 1'
#
loop_
_entity.id
_entity.type
_entity.pdbx_description
1 polymer ?
#
loop_
_entity_poly.entity_id
_entity_poly.type
_entity_poly.pdbx_seq_one_letter_code
_entity_poly.pdbx_strand_id
1 'polypeptide(L)'
;MASSDSTAHAEINALRAACRHKTTYLLEGAVVATTCEPCPMCMSALHWARVDTVYFGATIEDAARAGFNELSVPAARLLEIGRSSVRLVDSVLPNDCRELFDRWKARPDRIIY
;
A
#
# COMPACT_ATOMS: atom_id res chain seq x y z
N MET A 1 -15.20 1.49 -11.44
CA MET A 1 -14.73 2.75 -12.05
C MET A 1 -13.58 3.26 -11.21
N ALA A 2 -12.44 3.60 -11.82
CA ALA A 2 -11.47 4.43 -11.12
C ALA A 2 -12.20 5.74 -10.75
N SER A 3 -12.27 6.05 -9.46
CA SER A 3 -12.64 7.40 -9.06
C SER A 3 -11.63 8.35 -9.69
N SER A 4 -12.04 9.54 -10.14
CA SER A 4 -11.14 10.62 -10.55
C SER A 4 -10.41 11.21 -9.33
N ASP A 5 -9.78 10.35 -8.53
CA ASP A 5 -9.08 10.62 -7.28
C ASP A 5 -7.75 9.86 -7.33
N SER A 6 -6.66 10.58 -7.57
CA SER A 6 -5.30 10.03 -7.61
C SER A 6 -4.83 9.48 -6.26
N THR A 7 -5.54 9.78 -5.16
CA THR A 7 -5.24 9.22 -3.84
C THR A 7 -5.95 7.90 -3.57
N ALA A 8 -6.82 7.42 -4.46
CA ALA A 8 -7.65 6.22 -4.27
C ALA A 8 -6.88 4.90 -4.43
N HIS A 9 -5.67 4.82 -3.87
CA HIS A 9 -4.90 3.58 -3.74
C HIS A 9 -5.62 2.58 -2.81
N ALA A 10 -5.28 1.30 -2.94
CA ALA A 10 -5.93 0.22 -2.21
C ALA A 10 -5.88 0.45 -0.69
N GLU A 11 -4.72 0.85 -0.18
CA GLU A 11 -4.45 1.11 1.24
C GLU A 11 -5.24 2.31 1.74
N ILE A 12 -5.32 3.39 0.95
CA ILE A 12 -6.11 4.57 1.29
C ILE A 12 -7.60 4.23 1.34
N ASN A 13 -8.09 3.46 0.37
CA ASN A 13 -9.50 3.05 0.34
C ASN A 13 -9.84 2.11 1.49
N ALA A 14 -8.96 1.16 1.82
CA ALA A 14 -9.10 0.26 2.96
C ALA A 14 -9.11 1.05 4.28
N LEU A 15 -8.17 1.98 4.44
CA LEU A 15 -8.08 2.86 5.60
C LEU A 15 -9.35 3.69 5.77
N ARG A 16 -9.81 4.37 4.69
CA ARG A 16 -11.05 5.14 4.68
C ARG A 16 -12.27 4.29 5.07
N ALA A 17 -12.35 3.05 4.58
CA ALA A 17 -13.43 2.12 4.92
C ALA A 17 -13.39 1.72 6.40
N ALA A 18 -12.21 1.38 6.93
CA ALA A 18 -12.03 1.02 8.33
C ALA A 18 -12.37 2.17 9.28
N CYS A 19 -11.89 3.39 8.98
CA CYS A 19 -12.19 4.60 9.73
C CYS A 19 -13.69 4.90 9.80
N ARG A 20 -14.40 4.77 8.66
CA ARG A 20 -15.86 4.92 8.63
C ARG A 20 -16.58 3.85 9.45
N HIS A 21 -16.14 2.60 9.37
CA HIS A 21 -16.76 1.50 10.10
C HIS A 21 -16.58 1.63 11.61
N LYS A 22 -15.41 2.10 12.06
CA LYS A 22 -15.09 2.30 13.48
C LYS A 22 -15.47 3.69 14.00
N THR A 23 -15.94 4.59 13.15
CA THR A 23 -16.25 5.99 13.45
C THR A 23 -15.08 6.69 14.16
N THR A 24 -13.87 6.49 13.64
CA THR A 24 -12.61 7.05 14.18
C THR A 24 -11.61 7.26 13.04
N TYR A 25 -10.61 8.09 13.27
CA TYR A 25 -9.46 8.25 12.38
C TYR A 25 -8.20 7.53 12.90
N LEU A 26 -8.26 6.99 14.12
CA LEU A 26 -7.19 6.20 14.73
C LEU A 26 -7.55 4.71 14.70
N LEU A 27 -6.60 3.89 14.26
CA LEU A 27 -6.70 2.45 14.09
C LEU A 27 -5.57 1.75 14.86
N GLU A 28 -5.36 2.15 16.10
CA GLU A 28 -4.42 1.50 17.03
C GLU A 28 -4.75 0.00 17.16
N GLY A 29 -3.72 -0.86 17.15
CA GLY A 29 -3.90 -2.31 17.15
C GLY A 29 -4.29 -2.90 15.79
N ALA A 30 -4.55 -2.08 14.76
CA ALA A 30 -4.91 -2.60 13.46
C ALA A 30 -3.71 -3.19 12.72
N VAL A 31 -4.02 -4.21 11.92
CA VAL A 31 -3.10 -4.84 10.98
C VAL A 31 -3.60 -4.57 9.57
N VAL A 32 -2.71 -4.12 8.70
CA VAL A 32 -2.98 -3.94 7.28
C VAL A 32 -2.18 -4.96 6.48
N ALA A 33 -2.86 -5.66 5.58
CA ALA A 33 -2.22 -6.52 4.59
C ALA A 33 -2.47 -5.92 3.20
N THR A 34 -1.40 -5.73 2.44
CA THR A 34 -1.43 -5.19 1.08
C THR A 34 -0.65 -6.11 0.14
N THR A 35 -1.07 -6.19 -1.11
CA THR A 35 -0.38 -7.05 -2.10
C THR A 35 0.94 -6.47 -2.57
N CYS A 36 1.12 -5.15 -2.49
CA CYS A 36 2.35 -4.45 -2.84
C CYS A 36 2.79 -3.56 -1.67
N GLU A 37 4.10 -3.38 -1.51
CA GLU A 37 4.71 -2.44 -0.59
C GLU A 37 4.03 -1.06 -0.72
N PRO A 38 3.57 -0.44 0.38
CA PRO A 38 2.89 0.83 0.29
C PRO A 38 3.80 1.95 -0.21
N CYS A 39 3.33 2.71 -1.19
CA CYS A 39 4.02 3.91 -1.66
C CYS A 39 4.09 4.98 -0.55
N PRO A 40 4.89 6.05 -0.71
CA PRO A 40 5.08 7.05 0.35
C PRO A 40 3.79 7.71 0.85
N MET A 41 2.81 7.92 -0.02
CA MET A 41 1.49 8.42 0.36
C MET A 41 0.76 7.43 1.27
N CYS A 42 0.65 6.18 0.83
CA CYS A 42 -0.06 5.12 1.56
C CYS A 42 0.60 4.85 2.91
N MET A 43 1.92 4.72 2.94
CA MET A 43 2.66 4.48 4.18
C MET A 43 2.51 5.63 5.18
N SER A 44 2.55 6.89 4.71
CA SER A 44 2.31 8.07 5.57
C SER A 44 0.90 8.09 6.13
N ALA A 45 -0.10 7.74 5.33
CA ALA A 45 -1.50 7.65 5.78
C ALA A 45 -1.70 6.58 6.86
N LEU A 46 -1.08 5.42 6.69
CA LEU A 46 -1.10 4.33 7.69
C LEU A 46 -0.41 4.74 8.99
N HIS A 47 0.70 5.48 8.91
CA HIS A 47 1.34 6.07 10.09
C HIS A 47 0.42 7.07 10.81
N TRP A 48 -0.22 8.00 10.10
CA TRP A 48 -1.15 8.96 10.71
C TRP A 48 -2.33 8.28 11.39
N ALA A 49 -2.79 7.16 10.83
CA ALA A 49 -3.86 6.36 11.40
C ALA A 49 -3.43 5.49 12.59
N ARG A 50 -2.16 5.51 13.01
CA ARG A 50 -1.64 4.68 14.12
C ARG A 50 -1.82 3.18 13.90
N VAL A 51 -1.72 2.71 12.65
CA VAL A 51 -1.70 1.26 12.35
C VAL A 51 -0.48 0.62 13.01
N ASP A 52 -0.64 -0.56 13.61
CA ASP A 52 0.45 -1.22 14.33
C ASP A 52 1.38 -1.96 13.38
N THR A 53 0.82 -2.71 12.43
CA THR A 53 1.59 -3.58 11.53
C THR A 53 1.09 -3.53 10.11
N VAL A 54 2.01 -3.50 9.16
CA VAL A 54 1.76 -3.59 7.73
C VAL A 54 2.49 -4.82 7.17
N TYR A 55 1.74 -5.72 6.55
CA TYR A 55 2.25 -6.87 5.81
C TYR A 55 2.17 -6.59 4.32
N PHE A 56 3.22 -6.93 3.57
CA PHE A 56 3.21 -6.83 2.12
C PHE A 56 3.96 -7.97 1.41
N GLY A 57 3.57 -8.22 0.16
CA GLY A 57 4.14 -9.30 -0.65
C GLY A 57 5.10 -8.83 -1.74
N ALA A 58 4.58 -8.12 -2.74
CA ALA A 58 5.40 -7.56 -3.81
C ALA A 58 6.06 -6.22 -3.38
N THR A 59 7.21 -5.89 -3.96
CA THR A 59 7.97 -4.69 -3.56
C THR A 59 7.59 -3.46 -4.37
N ILE A 60 8.00 -2.27 -3.91
CA ILE A 60 7.87 -1.03 -4.68
C ILE A 60 8.63 -1.11 -6.02
N GLU A 61 9.71 -1.91 -6.08
CA GLU A 61 10.43 -2.19 -7.32
C GLU A 61 9.64 -3.08 -8.27
N ASP A 62 8.85 -4.03 -7.76
CA ASP A 62 7.93 -4.82 -8.58
C ASP A 62 6.89 -3.92 -9.26
N ALA A 63 6.32 -2.95 -8.51
CA ALA A 63 5.41 -1.96 -9.07
C ALA A 63 6.10 -1.08 -10.14
N ALA A 64 7.32 -0.60 -9.87
CA ALA A 64 8.09 0.18 -10.84
C ALA A 64 8.36 -0.61 -12.13
N ARG A 65 8.72 -1.90 -12.03
CA ARG A 65 8.90 -2.80 -13.19
C ARG A 65 7.60 -3.04 -13.96
N ALA A 66 6.46 -2.99 -13.29
CA ALA A 66 5.14 -3.09 -13.93
C ALA A 66 4.69 -1.78 -14.60
N GLY A 67 5.43 -0.69 -14.41
CA GLY A 67 5.20 0.61 -15.06
C GLY A 67 4.38 1.60 -14.25
N PHE A 68 4.13 1.34 -12.95
CA PHE A 68 3.44 2.29 -12.08
C PHE A 68 4.32 3.51 -11.76
N ASN A 69 3.70 4.69 -11.71
CA ASN A 69 4.39 5.96 -11.49
C ASN A 69 4.45 6.34 -10.00
N GLU A 70 5.04 5.46 -9.19
CA GLU A 70 5.21 5.73 -7.76
C GLU A 70 6.58 6.34 -7.46
N LEU A 71 6.63 7.18 -6.42
CA LEU A 71 7.91 7.55 -5.83
C LEU A 71 8.55 6.28 -5.25
N SER A 72 9.65 5.82 -5.88
CA SER A 72 10.36 4.60 -5.52
C SER A 72 11.19 4.73 -4.24
N VAL A 73 10.57 5.22 -3.16
CA VAL A 73 11.14 5.27 -1.82
C VAL A 73 10.64 4.05 -1.06
N PRO A 74 11.53 3.12 -0.63
CA PRO A 74 11.12 1.98 0.17
C PRO A 74 10.38 2.40 1.44
N ALA A 75 9.31 1.70 1.79
CA ALA A 75 8.51 1.97 2.97
C ALA A 75 9.35 1.93 4.24
N ALA A 76 10.27 0.97 4.35
CA ALA A 76 11.23 0.88 5.46
C ALA A 76 12.07 2.16 5.62
N ARG A 77 12.54 2.74 4.51
CA ARG A 77 13.32 3.98 4.53
C ARG A 77 12.48 5.16 4.99
N LEU A 78 11.23 5.24 4.54
CA LEU A 78 10.31 6.30 4.96
C LEU A 78 10.00 6.23 6.46
N LEU A 79 9.77 5.02 6.99
CA LEU A 79 9.52 4.80 8.41
C LEU A 79 10.73 5.16 9.27
N GLU A 80 11.94 4.82 8.79
CA GLU A 80 13.21 5.17 9.45
C GLU A 80 13.38 6.69 9.57
N ILE A 81 13.32 7.43 8.46
CA ILE A 81 13.51 8.89 8.46
C ILE A 81 12.39 9.61 9.23
N GLY A 82 11.17 9.07 9.17
CA GLY A 82 10.00 9.61 9.85
C GLY A 82 9.90 9.23 11.33
N ARG A 83 10.79 8.37 11.83
CA ARG A 83 10.77 7.82 13.20
C ARG A 83 9.42 7.19 13.56
N SER A 84 8.86 6.46 12.62
CA SER A 84 7.58 5.78 12.78
C SER A 84 7.75 4.47 13.58
N SER A 85 6.78 4.16 14.43
CA SER A 85 6.71 2.91 15.18
C SER A 85 5.97 1.78 14.44
N VAL A 86 5.44 2.05 13.24
CA VAL A 86 4.70 1.03 12.46
C VAL A 86 5.64 -0.13 12.15
N ARG A 87 5.22 -1.35 12.49
CA ARG A 87 5.97 -2.55 12.16
C ARG A 87 5.71 -2.92 10.70
N LEU A 88 6.78 -3.09 9.94
CA LEU A 88 6.70 -3.54 8.56
C LEU A 88 7.13 -5.01 8.47
N VAL A 89 6.35 -5.83 7.76
CA VAL A 89 6.64 -7.25 7.50
C VAL A 89 6.55 -7.50 6.01
N ASP A 90 7.69 -7.81 5.40
CA ASP A 90 7.80 -8.08 3.97
C ASP A 90 7.63 -9.58 3.64
N SER A 91 7.78 -9.91 2.35
CA SER A 91 7.87 -11.28 1.85
C SER A 91 6.67 -12.17 2.17
N VAL A 92 5.48 -11.59 2.31
CA VAL A 92 4.23 -12.35 2.49
C VAL A 92 3.70 -12.77 1.12
N LEU A 93 3.80 -14.05 0.79
CA LEU A 93 3.35 -14.61 -0.50
C LEU A 93 3.86 -13.80 -1.71
N PRO A 94 5.18 -13.54 -1.81
CA PRO A 94 5.71 -12.57 -2.76
C PRO A 94 5.56 -13.04 -4.23
N ASN A 95 5.52 -14.35 -4.47
CA ASN A 95 5.28 -14.91 -5.80
C ASN A 95 3.83 -14.67 -6.24
N ASP A 96 2.87 -15.01 -5.38
CA ASP A 96 1.44 -14.79 -5.65
C ASP A 96 1.13 -13.30 -5.87
N CYS A 97 1.76 -12.43 -5.06
CA CYS A 97 1.59 -10.98 -5.20
C CYS A 97 2.20 -10.45 -6.50
N ARG A 98 3.36 -10.96 -6.93
CA ARG A 98 3.97 -10.60 -8.23
C ARG A 98 3.12 -11.06 -9.41
N GLU A 99 2.51 -12.24 -9.31
CA GLU A 99 1.62 -12.76 -10.36
C GLU A 99 0.43 -11.81 -10.62
N LEU A 100 -0.04 -11.07 -9.61
CA LEU A 100 -1.09 -10.06 -9.81
C LEU A 100 -0.66 -8.95 -10.79
N PHE A 101 0.62 -8.56 -10.79
CA PHE A 101 1.14 -7.61 -11.79
C PHE A 101 1.16 -8.22 -13.19
N ASP A 102 1.51 -9.49 -13.33
CA ASP A 102 1.49 -10.20 -14.61
C ASP A 102 0.07 -10.30 -15.17
N ARG A 103 -0.89 -10.65 -14.30
CA ARG A 103 -2.32 -10.69 -14.63
C ARG A 103 -2.84 -9.31 -15.02
N TRP A 104 -2.41 -8.24 -14.35
CA TRP A 104 -2.79 -6.88 -14.71
C TRP A 104 -2.18 -6.44 -16.05
N LYS A 105 -0.90 -6.75 -16.32
CA LYS A 105 -0.25 -6.46 -17.61
C LYS A 105 -0.97 -7.15 -18.78
N ALA A 106 -1.51 -8.34 -18.57
CA ALA A 106 -2.27 -9.09 -19.56
C ALA A 106 -3.66 -8.49 -19.86
N ARG A 107 -4.15 -7.52 -19.08
CA ARG A 107 -5.45 -6.89 -19.32
C ARG A 107 -5.40 -5.91 -20.49
N PRO A 108 -6.35 -6.00 -21.45
CA PRO A 108 -6.43 -5.08 -22.59
C PRO A 108 -6.92 -3.68 -22.18
N ASP A 109 -7.63 -3.55 -21.07
CA ASP A 109 -8.24 -2.33 -20.55
C ASP A 109 -7.41 -1.68 -19.41
N ARG A 110 -6.13 -2.05 -19.27
CA ARG A 110 -5.29 -1.54 -18.18
C ARG A 110 -5.06 -0.02 -18.33
N ILE A 111 -5.14 0.67 -17.21
CA ILE A 111 -4.83 2.11 -17.10
C ILE A 111 -3.65 2.24 -16.16
N ILE A 112 -2.59 2.89 -16.62
CA ILE A 112 -1.45 3.28 -15.79
C ILE A 112 -1.76 4.65 -15.21
N TYR A 113 -1.57 4.83 -13.90
CA TYR A 113 -1.65 6.10 -13.20
C TYR A 113 -0.44 6.30 -12.29
#